data_AF-A0A9Q4KSM8-F1
#
_entry.id   AF-A0A9Q4KSM8-F1
#
_cell.length_a   1.000
_cell.length_b   1.000
_cell.length_c   1.000
_cell.angle_alpha   90.00
_cell.angle_beta   90.00
_cell.angle_gamma   90.00
#
_symmetry.space_group_name_H-M   'P 1'
#
loop_
_entity.id
_entity.type
_entity.pdbx_description
1 polymer ?
#
loop_
_entity_poly.entity_id
_entity_poly.type
_entity_poly.pdbx_seq_one_letter_code
_entity_poly.pdbx_strand_id
1 'polypeptide(L)'
;MKLQVLMFYQDDPKKCTAAKMVKFGLAQNIKKIGSKGLVLDPFSEKTLLPKDKSIVRTVIGIDCSWNLVDQAFSKKFAGIKRKLPPLLAGNPLNYSKLNKLTTAEALAASLFILGSKEQALELLDKFKWGHTFYELNQNLLEEYSKLENESQIELILKDYGLI
;
A
#
# COMPACT_ATOMS: atom_id res chain seq x y z
N MET A 1 -7.64 -0.90 -11.34
CA MET A 1 -8.26 -1.12 -9.99
C MET A 1 -8.84 0.21 -9.50
N LYS A 2 -9.93 0.23 -8.73
CA LYS A 2 -10.38 1.48 -8.07
C LYS A 2 -9.56 1.73 -6.81
N LEU A 3 -9.15 2.97 -6.57
CA LEU A 3 -8.47 3.35 -5.33
C LEU A 3 -9.40 4.22 -4.48
N GLN A 4 -9.46 3.90 -3.19
CA GLN A 4 -10.16 4.69 -2.20
C GLN A 4 -9.25 4.96 -1.01
N VAL A 5 -9.50 6.05 -0.30
CA VAL A 5 -8.78 6.39 0.94
C VAL A 5 -9.78 6.79 2.02
N LEU A 6 -9.59 6.23 3.22
CA LEU A 6 -10.24 6.70 4.44
C LEU A 6 -9.24 7.59 5.17
N MET A 7 -9.54 8.88 5.25
CA MET A 7 -8.64 9.88 5.85
C MET A 7 -9.06 10.24 7.26
N PHE A 8 -8.14 10.13 8.22
CA PHE A 8 -8.36 10.57 9.60
C PHE A 8 -7.98 12.03 9.86
N TYR A 9 -7.36 12.72 8.90
CA TYR A 9 -6.98 14.14 8.98
C TYR A 9 -6.12 14.49 10.19
N GLN A 10 -5.16 13.61 10.50
CA GLN A 10 -4.25 13.76 11.64
C GLN A 10 -2.98 14.54 11.29
N ASP A 11 -2.68 14.70 10.00
CA ASP A 11 -1.47 15.36 9.49
C ASP A 11 -1.81 16.58 8.62
N ASP A 12 -0.81 17.44 8.37
CA ASP A 12 -0.93 18.55 7.42
C ASP A 12 -1.33 18.04 6.02
N PRO A 13 -2.48 18.47 5.46
CA PRO A 13 -2.94 18.06 4.14
C PRO A 13 -1.93 18.31 3.01
N LYS A 14 -1.02 19.28 3.17
CA LYS A 14 0.03 19.56 2.18
C LYS A 14 1.12 18.48 2.16
N LYS A 15 1.30 17.75 3.25
CA LYS A 15 2.27 16.65 3.40
C LYS A 15 1.61 15.28 3.25
N CYS A 16 0.29 15.20 3.46
CA CYS A 16 -0.50 13.98 3.32
C CYS A 16 -0.54 13.48 1.86
N THR A 17 -0.03 12.28 1.64
CA THR A 17 -0.02 11.65 0.31
C THR A 17 -1.42 11.27 -0.17
N ALA A 18 -2.32 10.86 0.74
CA ALA A 18 -3.71 10.56 0.42
C ALA A 18 -4.49 11.80 -0.04
N ALA A 19 -4.32 12.93 0.64
CA ALA A 19 -4.91 14.21 0.25
C ALA A 19 -4.48 14.61 -1.17
N LYS A 20 -3.20 14.43 -1.49
CA LYS A 20 -2.66 14.69 -2.83
C LYS A 20 -3.30 13.77 -3.88
N MET A 21 -3.39 12.46 -3.63
CA MET A 21 -4.04 11.51 -4.55
C MET A 21 -5.50 11.89 -4.84
N VAL A 22 -6.25 12.29 -3.80
CA VAL A 22 -7.64 12.74 -3.94
C VAL A 22 -7.72 14.01 -4.78
N LYS A 23 -6.85 15.00 -4.54
CA LYS A 23 -6.80 16.26 -5.30
C LYS A 23 -6.55 16.03 -6.80
N PHE A 24 -5.72 15.04 -7.15
CA PHE A 24 -5.41 14.70 -8.54
C PHE A 24 -6.36 13.66 -9.16
N GLY A 25 -7.41 13.25 -8.45
CA GLY A 25 -8.38 12.28 -8.96
C GLY A 25 -7.87 10.83 -9.06
N LEU A 26 -6.72 10.52 -8.45
CA LEU A 26 -6.12 9.18 -8.46
C LEU A 26 -6.79 8.22 -7.48
N ALA A 27 -7.39 8.76 -6.42
CA ALA A 27 -8.13 8.00 -5.41
C ALA A 27 -9.37 8.75 -4.97
N GLN A 28 -10.41 8.02 -4.58
CA GLN A 28 -11.63 8.59 -4.04
C GLN A 28 -11.59 8.64 -2.50
N ASN A 29 -11.83 9.80 -1.92
CA ASN A 29 -12.03 9.93 -0.47
C ASN A 29 -13.37 9.33 -0.06
N ILE A 30 -13.38 8.47 0.96
CA ILE A 30 -14.58 7.80 1.47
C ILE A 30 -14.75 8.04 2.97
N LYS A 31 -16.00 7.95 3.45
CA LYS A 31 -16.33 8.01 4.88
C LYS A 31 -16.61 6.64 5.50
N LYS A 32 -16.92 5.64 4.67
CA LYS A 32 -17.27 4.28 5.09
C LYS A 32 -16.64 3.27 4.13
N ILE A 33 -16.09 2.21 4.69
CA ILE A 33 -15.48 1.09 3.97
C ILE A 33 -16.57 0.09 3.58
N GLY A 34 -16.64 -0.25 2.30
CA GLY A 34 -17.52 -1.33 1.82
C GLY A 34 -16.93 -2.71 2.10
N SER A 35 -17.79 -3.70 2.35
CA SER A 35 -17.38 -5.07 2.72
C SER A 35 -16.55 -5.80 1.65
N LYS A 36 -16.67 -5.41 0.37
CA LYS A 36 -15.91 -6.01 -0.74
C LYS A 36 -14.61 -5.26 -1.09
N GLY A 37 -14.27 -4.21 -0.35
CA GLY A 37 -13.02 -3.47 -0.56
C GLY A 37 -11.84 -4.16 0.12
N LEU A 38 -10.68 -4.19 -0.56
CA LEU A 38 -9.44 -4.64 0.05
C LEU A 38 -8.87 -3.51 0.92
N VAL A 39 -8.79 -3.72 2.23
CA VAL A 39 -8.24 -2.74 3.17
C VAL A 39 -6.78 -3.08 3.42
N LEU A 40 -5.90 -2.13 3.14
CA LEU A 40 -4.50 -2.22 3.53
C LEU A 40 -4.39 -1.99 5.04
N ASP A 41 -4.05 -3.07 5.73
CA ASP A 41 -3.95 -3.13 7.18
C ASP A 41 -2.59 -3.73 7.54
N PRO A 42 -1.64 -2.93 8.07
CA PRO A 42 -0.31 -3.42 8.41
C PRO A 42 -0.31 -4.50 9.51
N PHE A 43 -1.41 -4.64 10.26
CA PHE A 43 -1.59 -5.64 11.31
C PHE A 43 -2.40 -6.85 10.86
N SER A 44 -2.77 -6.94 9.58
CA SER A 44 -3.49 -8.11 9.08
C SER A 44 -2.62 -9.38 9.17
N GLU A 45 -3.24 -10.48 9.58
CA GLU A 45 -2.57 -11.80 9.55
C GLU A 45 -2.22 -12.22 8.12
N LYS A 46 -3.10 -11.91 7.16
CA LYS A 46 -2.97 -12.32 5.75
C LYS A 46 -2.22 -11.27 4.94
N THR A 47 -1.29 -11.74 4.12
CA THR A 47 -0.51 -10.91 3.22
C THR A 47 -1.20 -10.78 1.86
N LEU A 48 -1.11 -9.61 1.24
CA LEU A 48 -1.63 -9.36 -0.10
C LEU A 48 -0.91 -10.27 -1.10
N LEU A 49 -1.70 -10.99 -1.90
CA LEU A 49 -1.19 -11.87 -2.96
C LEU A 49 -1.85 -11.55 -4.30
N PRO A 50 -1.21 -11.88 -5.44
CA PRO A 50 -1.76 -11.68 -6.78
C PRO A 50 -3.18 -12.25 -6.96
N LYS A 51 -3.47 -13.40 -6.34
CA LYS A 51 -4.79 -14.06 -6.40
C LYS A 51 -5.93 -13.22 -5.83
N ASP A 52 -5.65 -12.27 -4.93
CA ASP A 52 -6.66 -11.38 -4.36
C ASP A 52 -7.34 -10.51 -5.45
N LYS A 53 -6.69 -10.31 -6.61
CA LYS A 53 -7.26 -9.60 -7.77
C LYS A 53 -8.60 -10.18 -8.23
N SER A 54 -8.80 -11.49 -8.06
CA SER A 54 -10.03 -12.18 -8.47
C SER A 54 -11.25 -11.82 -7.61
N ILE A 55 -11.03 -11.43 -6.34
CA ILE A 55 -12.10 -11.18 -5.36
C ILE A 55 -12.32 -9.68 -5.08
N VAL A 56 -11.40 -8.80 -5.46
CA VAL A 56 -11.50 -7.35 -5.19
C VAL A 56 -11.45 -6.51 -6.46
N ARG A 57 -12.20 -5.41 -6.45
CA ARG A 57 -12.16 -4.37 -7.51
C ARG A 57 -11.70 -3.01 -7.00
N THR A 58 -11.55 -2.89 -5.69
CA THR A 58 -11.19 -1.66 -4.99
C THR A 58 -10.15 -1.95 -3.93
N VAL A 59 -9.07 -1.15 -3.90
CA VAL A 59 -8.08 -1.13 -2.82
C VAL A 59 -8.27 0.14 -2.01
N ILE A 60 -8.23 0.01 -0.69
CA ILE A 60 -8.55 1.04 0.29
C ILE A 60 -7.32 1.26 1.16
N GLY A 61 -6.76 2.47 1.07
CA GLY A 61 -5.73 2.96 1.98
C GLY A 61 -6.37 3.62 3.20
N ILE A 62 -5.79 3.40 4.37
CA ILE A 62 -6.12 4.15 5.58
C ILE A 62 -5.03 5.20 5.77
N ASP A 63 -5.42 6.47 5.74
CA ASP A 63 -4.51 7.59 5.96
C ASP A 63 -4.57 8.02 7.43
N CYS A 64 -3.55 7.59 8.17
CA CYS A 64 -3.30 7.94 9.55
C CYS A 64 -1.81 8.16 9.78
N SER A 65 -1.48 8.90 10.83
CA SER A 65 -0.09 9.05 11.25
C SER A 65 0.47 7.72 11.76
N TRP A 66 1.75 7.43 11.47
CA TRP A 66 2.45 6.27 12.02
C TRP A 66 2.47 6.26 13.56
N ASN A 67 2.37 7.42 14.20
CA ASN A 67 2.29 7.54 15.67
C ASN A 67 0.94 7.10 16.24
N LEU A 68 -0.10 7.04 15.40
CA LEU A 68 -1.48 6.72 15.80
C LEU A 68 -2.01 5.47 15.09
N VAL A 69 -1.12 4.69 14.47
CA VAL A 69 -1.47 3.54 13.64
C VAL A 69 -2.18 2.45 14.46
N ASP A 70 -1.69 2.11 15.65
CA ASP A 70 -2.33 1.12 16.52
C ASP A 70 -3.75 1.56 16.90
N GLN A 71 -3.94 2.84 17.23
CA GLN A 71 -5.25 3.39 17.56
C GLN A 71 -6.18 3.41 16.34
N ALA A 72 -5.68 3.78 15.16
CA ALA A 72 -6.46 3.83 13.93
C ALA A 72 -6.97 2.43 13.53
N PHE A 73 -6.12 1.41 13.66
CA PHE A 73 -6.41 0.02 13.28
C PHE A 73 -7.00 -0.84 14.40
N SER A 74 -7.09 -0.33 15.63
CA SER A 74 -7.92 -0.92 16.70
C SER A 74 -9.41 -1.00 16.32
N LYS A 75 -9.85 -0.16 15.37
CA LYS A 75 -11.21 -0.16 14.85
C LYS A 75 -11.42 -1.32 13.89
N LYS A 76 -12.54 -2.02 14.02
CA LYS A 76 -12.93 -3.06 13.06
C LYS A 76 -13.33 -2.44 11.72
N PHE A 77 -12.52 -2.65 10.69
CA PHE A 77 -12.89 -2.37 9.30
C PHE A 77 -13.64 -3.55 8.69
N ALA A 78 -14.74 -3.28 7.98
CA ALA A 78 -15.61 -4.31 7.40
C ALA A 78 -15.04 -4.98 6.13
N GLY A 79 -14.00 -4.43 5.52
CA GLY A 79 -13.43 -4.92 4.27
C GLY A 79 -12.52 -6.14 4.41
N ILE A 80 -12.04 -6.63 3.28
CA ILE A 80 -11.08 -7.73 3.22
C ILE A 80 -9.70 -7.19 3.57
N LYS A 81 -9.18 -7.55 4.74
CA LYS A 81 -7.92 -7.02 5.26
C LYS A 81 -6.73 -7.79 4.69
N ARG A 82 -5.69 -7.05 4.28
CA ARG A 82 -4.39 -7.58 3.90
C ARG A 82 -3.28 -6.64 4.36
N LYS A 83 -2.17 -7.19 4.85
CA LYS A 83 -0.91 -6.46 4.96
C LYS A 83 -0.16 -6.57 3.64
N LEU A 84 0.75 -5.64 3.37
CA LEU A 84 1.67 -5.78 2.25
C LEU A 84 2.81 -6.74 2.62
N PRO A 85 3.37 -7.49 1.64
CA PRO A 85 4.67 -8.09 1.83
C PRO A 85 5.71 -6.98 2.08
N PRO A 86 6.82 -7.26 2.78
CA PRO A 86 7.72 -6.20 3.21
C PRO A 86 8.39 -5.45 2.05
N LEU A 87 8.40 -4.13 2.15
CA LEU A 87 8.95 -3.24 1.13
C LEU A 87 9.68 -2.09 1.79
N LEU A 88 10.69 -1.56 1.10
CA LEU A 88 11.49 -0.43 1.55
C LEU A 88 10.83 0.89 1.15
N ALA A 89 10.79 1.87 2.03
CA ALA A 89 10.27 3.19 1.70
C ALA A 89 11.21 3.96 0.75
N GLY A 90 10.66 4.56 -0.30
CA GLY A 90 11.35 5.52 -1.16
C GLY A 90 11.08 6.98 -0.78
N ASN A 91 10.09 7.23 0.09
CA ASN A 91 9.78 8.58 0.57
C ASN A 91 10.94 9.18 1.40
N PRO A 92 11.15 10.53 1.36
CA PRO A 92 12.27 11.17 2.03
C PRO A 92 12.31 11.04 3.56
N LEU A 93 11.16 10.81 4.22
CA LEU A 93 11.09 10.74 5.69
C LEU A 93 11.58 9.39 6.22
N ASN A 94 11.32 8.33 5.47
CA ASN A 94 11.59 6.95 5.89
C ASN A 94 12.41 6.19 4.85
N TYR A 95 13.23 6.90 4.07
CA TYR A 95 14.03 6.30 3.01
C TYR A 95 14.76 5.04 3.51
N SER A 96 14.63 3.97 2.71
CA SER A 96 15.15 2.62 2.95
C SER A 96 14.72 1.94 4.26
N LYS A 97 13.77 2.49 5.02
CA LYS A 97 13.20 1.81 6.18
C LYS A 97 12.15 0.81 5.72
N LEU A 98 12.29 -0.43 6.18
CA LEU A 98 11.35 -1.50 5.89
C LEU A 98 9.96 -1.19 6.49
N ASN A 99 8.91 -1.40 5.71
CA ASN A 99 7.49 -1.28 6.09
C ASN A 99 7.03 0.13 6.51
N LYS A 100 7.87 1.16 6.40
CA LYS A 100 7.53 2.55 6.74
C LYS A 100 7.05 3.34 5.53
N LEU A 101 6.12 2.72 4.79
CA LEU A 101 5.53 3.26 3.58
C LEU A 101 4.57 4.43 3.87
N THR A 102 4.44 5.33 2.92
CA THR A 102 3.31 6.27 2.83
C THR A 102 2.08 5.57 2.27
N THR A 103 0.89 6.19 2.41
CA THR A 103 -0.34 5.68 1.78
C THR A 103 -0.21 5.56 0.26
N ALA A 104 0.48 6.49 -0.40
CA ALA A 104 0.73 6.41 -1.85
C ALA A 104 1.60 5.20 -2.24
N GLU A 105 2.71 4.97 -1.54
CA GLU A 105 3.58 3.79 -1.78
C GLU A 105 2.82 2.49 -1.52
N ALA A 106 2.04 2.42 -0.44
CA ALA A 106 1.25 1.24 -0.12
C ALA A 106 0.20 0.93 -1.19
N LEU A 107 -0.50 1.95 -1.70
CA LEU A 107 -1.46 1.78 -2.80
C LEU A 107 -0.77 1.41 -4.11
N ALA A 108 0.37 2.01 -4.43
CA ALA A 108 1.16 1.68 -5.63
C ALA A 108 1.65 0.22 -5.58
N ALA A 109 2.24 -0.21 -4.46
CA ALA A 109 2.65 -1.59 -4.25
C ALA A 109 1.48 -2.57 -4.45
N SER A 110 0.32 -2.22 -3.89
CA SER A 110 -0.88 -3.05 -4.03
C SER A 110 -1.35 -3.16 -5.47
N LEU A 111 -1.37 -2.05 -6.21
CA LEU A 111 -1.69 -2.05 -7.63
C LEU A 111 -0.73 -2.94 -8.41
N PHE A 112 0.58 -2.85 -8.12
CA PHE A 112 1.60 -3.63 -8.79
C PHE A 112 1.41 -5.14 -8.54
N ILE A 113 1.27 -5.56 -7.28
CA ILE A 113 1.07 -6.96 -6.89
C ILE A 113 -0.22 -7.53 -7.47
N LEU A 114 -1.28 -6.72 -7.56
CA LEU A 114 -2.56 -7.09 -8.19
C LEU A 114 -2.53 -6.98 -9.73
N GLY A 115 -1.35 -6.81 -10.33
CA GLY A 115 -1.15 -6.79 -11.78
C GLY A 115 -1.80 -5.60 -12.49
N SER A 116 -1.84 -4.44 -11.85
CA SER A 116 -2.18 -3.13 -12.44
C SER A 116 -0.93 -2.25 -12.45
N LYS A 117 0.15 -2.72 -13.08
CA LYS A 117 1.51 -2.14 -12.99
C LYS A 117 1.56 -0.72 -13.54
N GLU A 118 0.92 -0.47 -14.68
CA GLU A 118 0.88 0.84 -15.34
C GLU A 118 0.20 1.87 -14.43
N GLN A 119 -0.90 1.48 -13.80
CA GLN A 119 -1.61 2.33 -12.84
C GLN A 119 -0.76 2.62 -11.59
N ALA A 120 0.07 1.66 -11.15
CA ALA A 120 0.98 1.86 -10.03
C ALA A 120 2.04 2.91 -10.35
N LEU A 121 2.64 2.82 -11.55
CA LEU A 121 3.65 3.77 -12.02
C LEU A 121 3.06 5.17 -12.24
N GLU A 122 1.87 5.27 -12.85
CA GLU A 122 1.18 6.56 -13.02
C GLU A 122 0.88 7.26 -11.68
N LEU A 123 0.53 6.48 -10.65
CA LEU A 123 0.34 7.00 -9.30
C LEU A 123 1.66 7.56 -8.75
N LEU A 124 2.74 6.78 -8.84
CA LEU A 124 4.07 7.15 -8.33
C LEU A 124 4.62 8.40 -9.04
N ASP A 125 4.37 8.57 -10.33
CA ASP A 125 4.81 9.74 -11.12
C ASP A 125 4.27 11.07 -10.60
N LYS A 126 3.19 11.06 -9.80
CA LYS A 126 2.68 12.27 -9.15
C LYS A 126 3.53 12.70 -7.95
N PHE A 127 4.50 11.89 -7.53
CA PHE A 127 5.38 12.15 -6.41
C PHE A 127 6.82 12.26 -6.91
N LYS A 128 7.52 13.35 -6.55
CA LYS A 128 8.90 13.57 -7.01
C LYS A 128 9.85 12.42 -6.66
N TRP A 129 9.60 11.75 -5.53
CA TRP A 129 10.35 10.59 -5.03
C TRP A 129 9.74 9.25 -5.45
N GLY A 130 8.66 9.23 -6.24
CA GLY A 130 7.94 8.01 -6.59
C GLY A 130 8.80 7.01 -7.37
N HIS A 131 9.64 7.50 -8.28
CA HIS A 131 10.64 6.70 -9.00
C HIS A 131 11.59 5.98 -8.02
N THR A 132 12.04 6.66 -6.97
CA THR A 132 12.91 6.10 -5.93
C THR A 132 12.27 4.91 -5.23
N PHE A 133 10.97 4.98 -4.91
CA PHE A 133 10.25 3.83 -4.33
C PHE A 133 10.22 2.65 -5.30
N TYR A 134 9.93 2.90 -6.58
CA TYR A 134 9.89 1.84 -7.58
C TYR A 134 11.27 1.20 -7.78
N GLU A 135 12.31 1.99 -8.03
CA GLU A 135 13.67 1.51 -8.26
C GLU A 135 14.19 0.68 -7.07
N LEU A 136 13.93 1.14 -5.85
CA LEU A 136 14.36 0.45 -4.63
C LEU A 136 13.70 -0.93 -4.46
N ASN A 137 12.50 -1.12 -5.01
CA ASN A 137 11.69 -2.32 -4.79
C ASN A 137 11.35 -3.07 -6.07
N GLN A 138 11.86 -2.68 -7.23
CA GLN A 138 11.40 -3.21 -8.52
C GLN A 138 11.48 -4.74 -8.55
N ASN A 139 12.60 -5.32 -8.13
CA ASN A 139 12.77 -6.76 -8.14
C ASN A 139 11.86 -7.46 -7.12
N LEU A 140 11.70 -6.90 -5.90
CA LEU A 140 10.75 -7.40 -4.90
C LEU A 140 9.31 -7.37 -5.43
N LEU A 141 8.89 -6.27 -6.05
CA LEU A 141 7.55 -6.10 -6.61
C LEU A 141 7.29 -7.10 -7.75
N GLU A 142 8.30 -7.36 -8.59
CA GLU A 142 8.22 -8.38 -9.64
C GLU A 142 8.07 -9.79 -9.07
N GLU A 143 8.84 -10.16 -8.04
CA GLU A 143 8.68 -11.45 -7.36
C GLU A 143 7.33 -11.57 -6.65
N TYR A 144 6.93 -10.54 -5.91
CA TYR A 144 5.64 -10.49 -5.22
C TYR A 144 4.45 -10.57 -6.17
N SER A 145 4.59 -10.08 -7.41
CA SER A 145 3.55 -10.19 -8.43
C SER A 145 3.34 -11.62 -8.96
N LYS A 146 4.24 -12.55 -8.63
CA LYS A 146 4.21 -13.96 -9.07
C LYS A 146 3.90 -14.94 -7.92
N LEU A 147 3.71 -14.44 -6.71
CA LEU A 147 3.47 -15.28 -5.54
C LEU A 147 2.17 -16.09 -5.64
N GLU A 148 2.24 -17.36 -5.26
CA GLU A 148 1.07 -18.24 -5.13
C GLU A 148 0.55 -18.28 -3.68
N ASN A 149 1.49 -18.20 -2.73
CA ASN A 149 1.23 -18.31 -1.30
C ASN A 149 2.25 -17.52 -0.46
N GLU A 150 1.95 -17.36 0.83
CA GLU A 150 2.75 -16.53 1.74
C GLU A 150 4.07 -17.19 2.17
N SER A 151 4.21 -18.51 2.08
CA SER A 151 5.42 -19.19 2.56
C SER A 151 6.66 -18.90 1.71
N GLN A 152 6.46 -18.41 0.48
CA GLN A 152 7.55 -17.97 -0.40
C GLN A 152 8.13 -16.60 0.02
N ILE A 153 7.41 -15.79 0.79
CA ILE A 153 7.83 -14.42 1.14
C ILE A 153 9.10 -14.44 1.99
N GLU A 154 9.20 -15.34 2.96
CA GLU A 154 10.36 -15.44 3.85
C GLU A 154 11.65 -15.75 3.07
N LEU A 155 11.57 -16.66 2.10
CA LEU A 155 12.70 -17.00 1.23
C LEU A 155 13.15 -15.79 0.40
N ILE A 156 12.21 -15.08 -0.22
CA ILE A 156 12.51 -13.84 -0.95
C ILE A 156 13.18 -12.82 -0.02
N LEU A 157 12.70 -12.64 1.21
CA LEU A 157 13.31 -11.68 2.12
C LEU A 157 14.75 -12.07 2.53
N LYS A 158 15.03 -13.36 2.72
CA LYS A 158 16.39 -13.87 2.99
C LYS A 158 17.33 -13.65 1.81
N ASP A 159 16.87 -13.93 0.59
CA ASP A 159 17.67 -13.74 -0.64
C ASP A 159 18.09 -12.27 -0.84
N TYR A 160 17.28 -11.34 -0.33
CA TYR A 160 17.55 -9.90 -0.37
C TYR A 160 18.22 -9.36 0.90
N GLY A 161 18.52 -10.22 1.89
CA GLY A 161 19.16 -9.82 3.14
C GLY A 161 18.33 -8.88 4.02
N LEU A 162 16.99 -8.99 3.95
CA LEU A 162 16.06 -8.13 4.69
C LEU A 162 15.63 -8.72 6.04
N ILE A 163 15.89 -10.01 6.27
CA ILE A 163 15.67 -10.75 7.52
C ILE A 163 16.80 -11.74 7.78
#